data_AF-A0AAE0VNP7-F1
#
_entry.id   AF-A0AAE0VNP7-F1
#
_cell.length_a   1.000
_cell.length_b   1.000
_cell.length_c   1.000
_cell.angle_alpha   90.00
_cell.angle_beta   90.00
_cell.angle_gamma   90.00
#
_symmetry.space_group_name_H-M   'P 1'
#
loop_
_entity.id
_entity.type
_entity.pdbx_description
1 polymer ?
#
loop_
_entity_poly.entity_id
_entity_poly.type
_entity_poly.pdbx_seq_one_letter_code
_entity_poly.pdbx_strand_id
1 'polypeptide(L)'
;MALLGRDELGVREIGIGVGVPNDPRARLMYYLSCMSAVLDLDDSPNLSRLTNFSNYFLSEDETSTLLTLCLLLSPDDLLGKCIFQDDDMCGDSCNNFFEISAVQQRLLVTESLVIGGTQRAIKKIMTFKMSWLERNWFEPIKVLMRQPMTPAIGRGPMYIIQSPHLSTSFDSSDEYSGCCGGNCCCCSIL
;
A
#
# COMPACT_ATOMS: atom_id res chain seq x y z
N MET A 1 -33.26 11.65 24.16
CA MET A 1 -32.52 11.46 22.90
C MET A 1 -31.05 11.35 23.26
N ALA A 2 -30.57 10.12 23.48
CA ALA A 2 -29.17 9.89 23.80
C ALA A 2 -28.37 9.78 22.49
N LEU A 3 -27.47 10.75 22.25
CA LEU A 3 -26.41 10.66 21.24
C LEU A 3 -25.26 9.87 21.86
N LEU A 4 -25.29 8.55 21.71
CA LEU A 4 -24.20 7.66 22.11
C LEU A 4 -23.10 7.68 21.04
N GLY A 5 -21.94 8.22 21.41
CA GLY A 5 -20.62 7.67 21.11
C GLY A 5 -20.10 7.73 19.67
N ARG A 6 -19.33 8.77 19.35
CA ARG A 6 -18.22 8.68 18.37
C ARG A 6 -16.88 8.99 19.05
N ASP A 7 -16.70 8.46 20.26
CA ASP A 7 -15.47 8.63 21.04
C ASP A 7 -15.16 7.39 21.89
N GLU A 8 -15.52 6.19 21.41
CA GLU A 8 -15.26 4.94 22.14
C GLU A 8 -13.94 4.26 21.78
N LEU A 9 -13.07 4.91 21.02
CA LEU A 9 -11.69 4.50 20.86
C LEU A 9 -10.85 5.76 20.73
N GLY A 10 -9.88 5.95 21.60
CA GLY A 10 -8.87 7.02 21.50
C GLY A 10 -7.93 6.85 20.32
N VAL A 11 -8.48 6.54 19.15
CA VAL A 11 -7.82 6.29 17.89
C VAL A 11 -7.87 7.59 17.10
N ARG A 12 -6.81 8.38 17.24
CA ARG A 12 -6.66 9.62 16.47
C ARG A 12 -6.38 9.25 15.02
N GLU A 13 -7.31 9.56 14.13
CA GLU A 13 -7.07 9.57 12.69
C GLU A 13 -6.07 10.68 12.36
N ILE A 14 -5.05 10.38 11.53
CA ILE A 14 -3.95 11.33 11.23
C ILE A 14 -3.87 11.67 9.73
N GLY A 15 -4.72 11.06 8.89
CA GLY A 15 -4.67 11.22 7.44
C GLY A 15 -5.30 12.52 6.90
N ILE A 16 -4.74 13.04 5.82
CA ILE A 16 -5.38 14.02 4.93
C ILE A 16 -5.85 13.35 3.63
N GLY A 17 -7.05 13.72 3.17
CA GLY A 17 -7.60 13.23 1.90
C GLY A 17 -6.85 13.81 0.69
N VAL A 18 -6.42 12.95 -0.23
CA VAL A 18 -5.67 13.32 -1.43
C VAL A 18 -6.27 12.70 -2.70
N GLY A 19 -6.19 13.47 -3.79
CA GLY A 19 -6.51 13.00 -5.14
C GLY A 19 -5.27 12.40 -5.80
N VAL A 20 -5.30 11.10 -6.08
CA VAL A 20 -4.20 10.41 -6.77
C VAL A 20 -4.53 10.32 -8.27
N PRO A 21 -3.61 10.76 -9.16
CA PRO A 21 -3.81 10.66 -10.61
C PRO A 21 -4.11 9.22 -11.08
N ASN A 22 -4.86 9.09 -12.18
CA ASN A 22 -5.14 7.79 -12.79
C ASN A 22 -4.00 7.34 -13.74
N ASP A 23 -2.77 7.28 -13.23
CA ASP A 23 -1.59 6.75 -13.91
C ASP A 23 -0.98 5.61 -13.04
N PRO A 24 -0.59 4.47 -13.63
CA PRO A 24 -0.01 3.35 -12.87
C PRO A 24 1.20 3.74 -12.01
N ARG A 25 2.07 4.62 -12.50
CA ARG A 25 3.23 5.09 -11.73
C ARG A 25 2.77 5.95 -10.56
N ALA A 26 1.87 6.91 -10.80
CA ALA A 26 1.34 7.76 -9.74
C ALA A 26 0.71 6.94 -8.60
N ARG A 27 -0.01 5.87 -8.95
CA ARG A 27 -0.64 4.94 -8.01
C ARG A 27 0.38 4.17 -7.18
N LEU A 28 1.44 3.62 -7.80
CA LEU A 28 2.53 2.97 -7.08
C LEU A 28 3.35 3.92 -6.21
N MET A 29 3.62 5.14 -6.69
CA MET A 29 4.31 6.17 -5.91
C MET A 29 3.51 6.53 -4.67
N TYR A 30 2.19 6.63 -4.81
CA TYR A 30 1.29 6.85 -3.69
C TYR A 30 1.27 5.66 -2.71
N TYR A 31 1.23 4.42 -3.22
CA TYR A 31 1.39 3.22 -2.38
C TYR A 31 2.70 3.26 -1.58
N LEU A 32 3.82 3.55 -2.24
CA LEU A 32 5.13 3.65 -1.61
C LEU A 32 5.16 4.77 -0.56
N SER A 33 4.51 5.90 -0.83
CA SER A 33 4.35 7.00 0.13
C SER A 33 3.61 6.55 1.39
N CYS A 34 2.54 5.76 1.23
CA CYS A 34 1.82 5.18 2.37
C CYS A 34 2.73 4.24 3.17
N MET A 35 3.50 3.38 2.50
CA MET A 35 4.41 2.46 3.19
C MET A 35 5.56 3.19 3.89
N SER A 36 6.04 4.32 3.34
CA SER A 36 7.04 5.17 3.99
C SER A 36 6.52 5.88 5.25
N ALA A 37 5.20 6.08 5.35
CA ALA A 37 4.55 6.61 6.54
C ALA A 37 4.39 5.53 7.64
N VAL A 38 4.18 4.28 7.22
CA VAL A 38 3.99 3.11 8.11
C VAL A 38 5.32 2.57 8.61
N LEU A 39 6.37 2.60 7.78
CA LEU A 39 7.65 1.93 8.00
C LEU A 39 8.82 2.90 8.02
N ASP A 40 9.86 2.54 8.76
CA ASP A 40 11.12 3.29 8.74
C ASP A 40 11.98 2.97 7.50
N LEU A 41 11.79 3.75 6.44
CA LEU A 41 12.48 3.58 5.15
C LEU A 41 13.64 4.57 4.93
N ASP A 42 14.12 5.25 5.98
CA ASP A 42 15.06 6.37 5.93
C ASP A 42 16.38 6.07 5.17
N ASP A 43 16.74 4.80 5.01
CA ASP A 43 17.96 4.36 4.30
C ASP A 43 17.82 4.30 2.77
N SER A 44 16.61 4.47 2.21
CA SER A 44 16.39 4.25 0.77
C SER A 44 16.75 5.50 -0.04
N PRO A 45 17.83 5.48 -0.86
CA PRO A 45 18.18 6.63 -1.69
C PRO A 45 17.04 6.93 -2.68
N ASN A 46 16.76 8.21 -2.89
CA ASN A 46 15.70 8.73 -3.79
C ASN A 46 14.26 8.47 -3.35
N LEU A 47 14.00 8.07 -2.11
CA LEU A 47 12.64 7.85 -1.61
C LEU A 47 11.73 9.08 -1.83
N SER A 48 12.24 10.29 -1.57
CA SER A 48 11.50 11.55 -1.76
C SER A 48 11.05 11.78 -3.21
N ARG A 49 11.80 11.27 -4.19
CA ARG A 49 11.44 11.35 -5.61
C ARG A 49 10.38 10.29 -5.95
N LEU A 50 10.55 9.08 -5.44
CA LEU A 50 9.68 7.93 -5.73
C LEU A 50 8.34 7.97 -4.97
N THR A 51 8.21 8.79 -3.93
CA THR A 51 6.93 9.02 -3.22
C THR A 51 6.16 10.23 -3.73
N ASN A 52 6.77 11.06 -4.58
CA ASN A 52 6.14 12.27 -5.13
C ASN A 52 5.16 11.94 -6.28
N PHE A 53 4.00 11.41 -5.93
CA PHE A 53 2.94 11.05 -6.89
C PHE A 53 2.34 12.24 -7.66
N SER A 54 2.55 13.47 -7.20
CA SER A 54 2.16 14.68 -7.95
C SER A 54 3.03 14.88 -9.19
N ASN A 55 4.26 14.37 -9.18
CA ASN A 55 5.17 14.37 -10.32
C ASN A 55 5.56 12.93 -10.73
N TYR A 56 4.60 12.23 -11.32
CA TYR A 56 4.69 10.82 -11.69
C TYR A 56 5.45 10.55 -13.01
N PHE A 57 6.03 11.58 -13.62
CA PHE A 57 6.93 11.42 -14.77
C PHE A 57 8.28 10.89 -14.30
N LEU A 58 8.40 9.57 -14.23
CA LEU A 58 9.63 8.85 -13.90
C LEU A 58 10.34 8.36 -15.16
N SER A 59 11.67 8.30 -15.13
CA SER A 59 12.48 7.59 -16.13
C SER A 59 12.24 6.08 -16.06
N GLU A 60 12.73 5.33 -17.05
CA GLU A 60 12.65 3.86 -17.03
C GLU A 60 13.40 3.27 -15.83
N ASP A 61 14.58 3.79 -15.51
CA ASP A 61 15.38 3.37 -14.36
C ASP A 61 14.69 3.69 -13.03
N GLU A 62 14.09 4.88 -12.91
CA GLU A 62 13.30 5.28 -11.74
C GLU A 62 12.05 4.37 -11.59
N THR A 63 11.40 4.05 -12.71
CA THR A 63 10.22 3.16 -12.73
C THR A 63 10.60 1.72 -12.31
N SER A 64 11.74 1.21 -12.77
CA SER A 64 12.27 -0.09 -12.37
C SER A 64 12.60 -0.14 -10.88
N THR A 65 13.19 0.94 -10.36
CA THR A 65 13.47 1.10 -8.93
C THR A 65 12.17 1.13 -8.12
N LEU A 66 11.17 1.90 -8.57
CA LEU A 66 9.85 1.95 -7.95
C LEU A 66 9.20 0.57 -7.87
N LEU A 67 9.22 -0.19 -8.97
CA LEU A 67 8.68 -1.55 -9.01
C LEU A 67 9.39 -2.48 -8.05
N THR A 68 10.72 -2.44 -8.03
CA THR A 68 11.52 -3.28 -7.13
C THR A 68 11.20 -3.00 -5.67
N LEU A 69 11.08 -1.72 -5.30
CA LEU A 69 10.68 -1.32 -3.94
C LEU A 69 9.24 -1.73 -3.61
N CYS A 70 8.29 -1.57 -4.54
CA CYS A 70 6.89 -1.96 -4.33
C CYS A 70 6.70 -3.48 -4.24
N LEU A 71 7.53 -4.26 -4.93
CA LEU A 71 7.56 -5.72 -4.83
C LEU A 71 8.24 -6.18 -3.54
N LEU A 72 9.30 -5.50 -3.11
CA LEU A 72 9.95 -5.76 -1.83
C LEU A 72 9.01 -5.45 -0.65
N LEU A 73 8.18 -4.42 -0.79
CA LEU A 73 7.13 -4.03 0.14
C LEU A 73 5.80 -4.63 -0.30
N SER A 74 5.76 -5.93 -0.60
CA SER A 74 4.53 -6.62 -1.02
C SER A 74 3.48 -6.57 0.08
N PRO A 75 2.20 -6.27 -0.24
CA PRO A 75 1.11 -6.28 0.72
C PRO A 75 1.01 -7.61 1.47
N ASP A 76 1.29 -8.74 0.80
CA ASP A 76 1.24 -10.07 1.41
C ASP A 76 2.22 -10.21 2.58
N ASP A 77 3.37 -9.54 2.52
CA ASP A 77 4.38 -9.55 3.57
C ASP A 77 4.06 -8.59 4.72
N LEU A 78 3.22 -7.58 4.47
CA LEU A 78 2.87 -6.50 5.39
C LEU A 78 1.51 -6.74 6.08
N LEU A 79 0.64 -7.50 5.43
CA LEU A 79 -0.72 -7.78 5.87
C LEU A 79 -0.72 -8.49 7.22
N GLY A 80 -1.55 -7.99 8.13
CA GLY A 80 -1.64 -8.55 9.49
C GLY A 80 -0.47 -8.18 10.39
N LYS A 81 0.48 -7.35 9.92
CA LYS A 81 1.63 -6.87 10.71
C LYS A 81 1.58 -5.36 10.90
N CYS A 82 1.55 -4.61 9.80
CA CYS A 82 1.52 -3.15 9.81
C CYS A 82 0.42 -2.54 8.92
N ILE A 83 -0.14 -3.34 8.01
CA ILE A 83 -1.34 -2.97 7.25
C ILE A 83 -2.44 -4.00 7.51
N PHE A 84 -3.69 -3.55 7.61
CA PHE A 84 -4.84 -4.39 7.93
C PHE A 84 -6.02 -4.05 7.03
N GLN A 85 -6.70 -5.06 6.51
CA GLN A 85 -7.98 -4.85 5.84
C GLN A 85 -9.06 -4.65 6.92
N ASP A 86 -9.64 -3.46 6.98
CA ASP A 86 -10.70 -3.12 7.95
C ASP A 86 -11.54 -1.95 7.42
N ASP A 87 -12.68 -2.27 6.84
CA ASP A 87 -13.60 -1.30 6.23
C ASP A 87 -14.26 -0.39 7.28
N ASP A 88 -14.51 -0.91 8.49
CA ASP A 88 -15.14 -0.17 9.58
C ASP A 88 -14.20 0.91 10.12
N MET A 89 -12.92 0.59 10.30
CA MET A 89 -11.88 1.54 10.70
C MET A 89 -11.54 2.55 9.60
N CYS A 90 -11.77 2.21 8.33
CA CYS A 90 -11.59 3.15 7.22
C CYS A 90 -12.73 4.17 7.11
N GLY A 91 -13.94 3.82 7.57
CA GLY A 91 -15.12 4.69 7.48
C GLY A 91 -15.41 5.13 6.04
N ASP A 92 -15.44 6.44 5.79
CA ASP A 92 -15.69 7.02 4.46
C ASP A 92 -14.45 7.03 3.55
N SER A 93 -13.26 6.80 4.12
CA SER A 93 -12.00 6.78 3.38
C SER A 93 -11.70 5.40 2.79
N CYS A 94 -10.83 5.37 1.78
CA CYS A 94 -10.33 4.12 1.20
C CYS A 94 -9.22 3.49 2.05
N ASN A 95 -8.51 4.32 2.82
CA ASN A 95 -7.49 3.92 3.78
C ASN A 95 -7.38 4.97 4.90
N ASN A 96 -6.88 4.55 6.06
CA ASN A 96 -6.61 5.45 7.19
C ASN A 96 -5.36 5.04 7.98
N PHE A 97 -4.79 5.98 8.73
CA PHE A 97 -3.57 5.80 9.51
C PHE A 97 -3.80 6.02 10.99
N PHE A 98 -3.15 5.19 11.80
CA PHE A 98 -3.28 5.19 13.25
C PHE A 98 -1.92 5.06 13.94
N GLU A 99 -1.80 5.68 15.12
CA GLU A 99 -0.68 5.39 16.02
C GLU A 99 -0.77 3.96 16.54
N ILE A 100 0.36 3.30 16.75
CA ILE A 100 0.41 1.92 17.27
C ILE A 100 -0.31 1.83 18.62
N SER A 101 -0.07 2.79 19.51
CA SER A 101 -0.68 2.84 20.84
C SER A 101 -2.20 2.93 20.82
N ALA A 102 -2.79 3.51 19.77
CA ALA A 102 -4.22 3.67 19.64
C ALA A 102 -4.95 2.34 19.33
N VAL A 103 -4.27 1.38 18.71
CA VAL A 103 -4.90 0.16 18.16
C VAL A 103 -4.47 -1.13 18.84
N GLN A 104 -3.59 -1.05 19.84
CA GLN A 104 -3.10 -2.19 20.63
C GLN A 104 -4.21 -3.02 21.31
N GLN A 105 -5.40 -2.45 21.53
CA GLN A 105 -6.54 -3.17 22.11
C GLN A 105 -7.35 -3.99 21.08
N ARG A 106 -7.17 -3.72 19.78
CA ARG A 106 -7.95 -4.33 18.69
C ARG A 106 -7.12 -5.16 17.74
N LEU A 107 -5.85 -4.83 17.57
CA LEU A 107 -4.94 -5.48 16.63
C LEU A 107 -3.68 -5.93 17.36
N LEU A 108 -3.18 -7.12 17.01
CA LEU A 108 -1.89 -7.59 17.47
C LEU A 108 -0.81 -7.02 16.55
N VAL A 109 -0.03 -6.07 17.07
CA VAL A 109 0.91 -5.26 16.29
C VAL A 109 2.31 -5.60 16.74
N THR A 110 3.14 -6.05 15.81
CA THR A 110 4.58 -6.20 16.06
C THR A 110 5.26 -4.83 15.96
N GLU A 111 6.30 -4.57 16.76
CA GLU A 111 7.02 -3.28 16.74
C GLU A 111 7.96 -3.14 15.52
N SER A 112 8.33 -4.25 14.89
CA SER A 112 9.21 -4.28 13.72
C SER A 112 8.97 -5.51 12.84
N LEU A 113 9.41 -5.45 11.59
CA LEU A 113 9.43 -6.58 10.67
C LEU A 113 10.73 -6.63 9.85
N VAL A 114 11.07 -7.81 9.33
CA VAL A 114 12.22 -7.97 8.44
C VAL A 114 11.77 -7.84 6.99
N ILE A 115 12.34 -6.88 6.27
CA ILE A 115 12.08 -6.62 4.84
C ILE A 115 13.42 -6.56 4.13
N GLY A 116 13.62 -7.36 3.07
CA GLY A 116 14.88 -7.38 2.33
C GLY A 116 16.09 -7.74 3.19
N GLY A 117 15.89 -8.54 4.23
CA GLY A 117 16.94 -8.91 5.20
C GLY A 117 17.30 -7.82 6.22
N THR A 118 16.64 -6.65 6.19
CA THR A 118 16.83 -5.58 7.17
C THR A 118 15.63 -5.49 8.10
N GLN A 119 15.86 -5.36 9.40
CA GLN A 119 14.81 -5.11 10.37
C GLN A 119 14.34 -3.65 10.26
N ARG A 120 13.05 -3.44 10.08
CA ARG A 120 12.39 -2.15 9.89
C ARG A 120 11.41 -1.92 11.02
N ALA A 121 11.52 -0.79 11.71
CA ALA A 121 10.57 -0.40 12.73
C ALA A 121 9.24 0.00 12.09
N ILE A 122 8.13 -0.38 12.74
CA ILE A 122 6.80 0.07 12.37
C ILE A 122 6.58 1.39 13.12
N LYS A 123 6.31 2.46 12.39
CA LYS A 123 6.04 3.80 12.95
C LYS A 123 4.55 3.98 13.23
N LYS A 124 3.70 3.42 12.37
CA LYS A 124 2.24 3.58 12.38
C LYS A 124 1.57 2.35 11.80
N ILE A 125 0.26 2.28 11.92
CA ILE A 125 -0.56 1.26 11.28
C ILE A 125 -1.43 1.90 10.23
N MET A 126 -1.63 1.18 9.13
CA MET A 126 -2.59 1.56 8.11
C MET A 126 -3.72 0.53 8.03
N THR A 127 -4.96 1.02 7.99
CA THR A 127 -6.10 0.22 7.57
C THR A 127 -6.48 0.58 6.14
N PHE A 128 -7.03 -0.37 5.40
CA PHE A 128 -7.47 -0.15 4.03
C PHE A 128 -8.70 -0.98 3.69
N LYS A 129 -9.48 -0.48 2.72
CA LYS A 129 -10.50 -1.25 2.00
C LYS A 129 -9.85 -1.98 0.84
N MET A 130 -10.33 -3.18 0.49
CA MET A 130 -9.70 -3.98 -0.56
C MET A 130 -9.59 -3.24 -1.91
N SER A 131 -10.58 -2.40 -2.23
CA SER A 131 -10.57 -1.52 -3.41
C SER A 131 -9.39 -0.54 -3.47
N TRP A 132 -8.85 -0.12 -2.33
CA TRP A 132 -7.64 0.71 -2.27
C TRP A 132 -6.42 -0.09 -2.72
N LEU A 133 -6.30 -1.35 -2.27
CA LEU A 133 -5.15 -2.19 -2.57
C LEU A 133 -5.14 -2.62 -4.03
N GLU A 134 -6.31 -2.98 -4.56
CA GLU A 134 -6.50 -3.29 -5.98
C GLU A 134 -6.04 -2.12 -6.87
N ARG A 135 -6.55 -0.91 -6.59
CA ARG A 135 -6.31 0.29 -7.38
C ARG A 135 -4.88 0.82 -7.28
N ASN A 136 -4.26 0.72 -6.10
CA ASN A 136 -2.98 1.38 -5.84
C ASN A 136 -1.76 0.44 -5.89
N TRP A 137 -1.95 -0.89 -5.86
CA TRP A 137 -0.84 -1.85 -5.95
C TRP A 137 -1.06 -2.93 -7.01
N PHE A 138 -2.16 -3.70 -6.95
CA PHE A 138 -2.35 -4.85 -7.86
C PHE A 138 -2.47 -4.45 -9.33
N GLU A 139 -3.40 -3.55 -9.68
CA GLU A 139 -3.58 -3.12 -11.07
C GLU A 139 -2.33 -2.41 -11.62
N PRO A 140 -1.71 -1.45 -10.88
CA PRO A 140 -0.52 -0.77 -11.38
C PRO A 140 0.69 -1.69 -11.60
N ILE A 141 0.98 -2.63 -10.68
CA ILE A 141 2.06 -3.61 -10.86
C ILE A 141 1.79 -4.44 -12.11
N LYS A 142 0.57 -4.96 -12.25
CA LYS A 142 0.18 -5.78 -13.41
C LYS A 142 0.37 -5.04 -14.73
N VAL A 143 0.06 -3.75 -14.79
CA VAL A 143 0.25 -2.94 -16.00
C VAL A 143 1.74 -2.72 -16.29
N LEU A 144 2.51 -2.29 -15.28
CA LEU A 144 3.91 -1.92 -15.46
C LEU A 144 4.83 -3.13 -15.68
N MET A 145 4.55 -4.28 -15.08
CA MET A 145 5.32 -5.52 -15.33
C MET A 145 5.04 -6.14 -16.71
N ARG A 146 3.89 -5.82 -17.33
CA ARG A 146 3.56 -6.27 -18.68
C ARG A 146 4.15 -5.38 -19.77
N GLN A 147 4.58 -4.17 -19.42
CA GLN A 147 5.33 -3.33 -20.35
C GLN A 147 6.72 -3.94 -20.52
N PRO A 148 7.15 -4.23 -21.77
CA PRO A 148 8.53 -4.62 -22.00
C PRO A 148 9.42 -3.45 -21.54
N MET A 149 10.11 -3.62 -20.41
CA MET A 149 11.25 -2.77 -20.08
C MET A 149 12.19 -2.85 -21.28
N THR A 150 12.30 -1.76 -22.03
CA THR A 150 13.34 -1.65 -23.04
C THR A 150 14.67 -1.79 -22.29
N PRO A 151 15.50 -2.78 -22.65
CA PRO A 151 16.76 -2.96 -21.94
C PRO A 151 17.61 -1.72 -22.23
N ALA A 152 17.81 -0.88 -21.21
CA ALA A 152 18.93 0.02 -21.16
C ALA A 152 20.20 -0.82 -21.43
N ILE A 153 20.95 -0.43 -22.45
CA ILE A 153 22.09 -1.17 -22.96
C ILE A 153 23.08 -1.44 -21.82
N GLY A 154 23.16 -2.72 -21.43
CA GLY A 154 24.27 -3.25 -20.65
C GLY A 154 24.08 -3.22 -19.13
N ARG A 155 23.45 -4.27 -18.59
CA ARG A 155 23.90 -5.00 -17.37
C ARG A 155 22.97 -6.18 -17.13
N GLY A 156 23.50 -7.39 -17.36
CA GLY A 156 23.12 -8.70 -16.81
C GLY A 156 21.63 -9.10 -16.73
N PRO A 157 21.25 -10.32 -17.14
CA PRO A 157 19.89 -10.80 -16.92
C PRO A 157 19.59 -10.90 -15.42
N MET A 158 18.62 -10.11 -14.95
CA MET A 158 18.02 -10.31 -13.63
C MET A 158 17.19 -11.59 -13.72
N TYR A 159 17.63 -12.64 -13.02
CA TYR A 159 16.90 -13.89 -12.91
C TYR A 159 15.57 -13.63 -12.20
N ILE A 160 14.46 -13.84 -12.91
CA ILE A 160 13.14 -13.98 -12.31
C ILE A 160 13.21 -15.21 -11.41
N ILE A 161 13.25 -15.01 -10.09
CA ILE A 161 13.05 -16.11 -9.14
C ILE A 161 11.58 -16.49 -9.25
N GLN A 162 11.30 -17.45 -10.13
CA GLN A 162 10.01 -18.08 -10.26
C GLN A 162 9.89 -19.12 -9.14
N SER A 163 9.30 -18.74 -8.01
CA SER A 163 8.96 -19.69 -6.95
C SER A 163 7.86 -20.63 -7.44
N PRO A 164 8.04 -21.97 -7.42
CA PRO A 164 7.05 -22.91 -7.92
C PRO A 164 6.36 -23.62 -6.75
N HIS A 165 5.33 -23.03 -6.15
CA HIS A 165 4.24 -23.81 -5.53
C HIS A 165 3.13 -22.89 -5.00
N LEU A 166 1.98 -22.85 -5.69
CA LEU A 166 0.68 -23.16 -5.10
C LEU A 166 -0.39 -23.12 -6.20
N SER A 167 -0.76 -24.31 -6.67
CA SER A 167 -2.03 -24.54 -7.32
C SER A 167 -3.12 -24.54 -6.26
N THR A 168 -3.95 -23.50 -6.24
CA THR A 168 -5.29 -23.56 -5.65
C THR A 168 -6.27 -22.92 -6.61
N SER A 169 -7.16 -23.76 -7.12
CA SER A 169 -8.37 -23.42 -7.86
C SER A 169 -9.19 -22.38 -7.08
N PHE A 170 -9.36 -21.20 -7.66
CA PHE A 170 -10.30 -20.20 -7.17
C PHE A 170 -11.66 -20.47 -7.81
N ASP A 171 -12.52 -21.13 -7.04
CA ASP A 171 -13.92 -21.36 -7.39
C ASP A 171 -14.63 -20.00 -7.37
N SER A 172 -15.28 -19.67 -8.49
CA SER A 172 -15.98 -18.41 -8.70
C SER A 172 -17.41 -18.60 -8.27
N SER A 173 -17.75 -18.22 -7.04
CA SER A 173 -19.11 -17.93 -6.58
C SER A 173 -19.00 -17.35 -5.17
N ASP A 174 -19.17 -16.04 -5.02
CA ASP A 174 -19.99 -15.46 -3.95
C ASP A 174 -20.07 -13.93 -4.11
N GLU A 175 -21.27 -13.42 -3.83
CA GLU A 175 -21.76 -12.06 -4.00
C GLU A 175 -20.88 -10.99 -3.35
N TYR A 176 -20.21 -10.16 -4.17
CA TYR A 176 -19.79 -8.82 -3.75
C TYR A 176 -20.82 -7.79 -4.21
N SER A 177 -21.92 -7.73 -3.45
CA SER A 177 -22.86 -6.62 -3.51
C SER A 177 -22.42 -5.52 -2.54
N GLY A 178 -22.03 -4.37 -3.11
CA GLY A 178 -21.87 -3.10 -2.41
C GLY A 178 -20.41 -2.61 -2.39
N CYS A 179 -20.05 -1.41 -2.85
CA CYS A 179 -20.78 -0.29 -3.41
C CYS A 179 -19.76 0.48 -4.28
N CYS A 180 -19.97 0.54 -5.59
CA CYS A 180 -19.22 1.46 -6.48
C CYS A 180 -20.20 2.23 -7.38
N GLY A 181 -21.27 2.77 -6.77
CA GLY A 181 -22.13 3.78 -7.38
C GLY A 181 -21.65 5.18 -6.98
N GLY A 182 -20.85 5.82 -7.85
CA GLY A 182 -20.80 7.28 -8.00
C GLY A 182 -20.50 8.15 -6.77
N ASN A 183 -19.35 7.97 -6.11
CA ASN A 183 -18.49 9.07 -5.64
C ASN A 183 -17.18 8.52 -5.06
N CYS A 184 -16.08 9.22 -5.38
CA CYS A 184 -14.71 8.83 -5.06
C CYS A 184 -14.50 8.51 -3.58
N CYS A 185 -14.13 7.27 -3.25
CA CYS A 185 -13.50 7.01 -1.96
C CYS A 185 -12.20 7.84 -1.88
N CYS A 186 -12.10 8.70 -0.88
CA CYS A 186 -10.94 9.54 -0.65
C CYS A 186 -9.74 8.65 -0.25
N CYS A 187 -8.62 8.79 -0.95
CA CYS A 187 -7.35 8.21 -0.57
C CYS A 187 -6.74 9.10 0.53
N SER A 188 -6.14 8.52 1.57
CA SER A 188 -5.52 9.29 2.67
C SER A 188 -3.99 9.21 2.59
N ILE A 189 -3.28 10.28 2.97
CA ILE A 189 -1.82 10.29 3.19
C ILE A 189 -1.48 11.04 4.49
N LEU A 190 -0.28 10.87 5.01
CA LEU A 190 0.27 11.63 6.15
C LEU A 190 1.12 12.82 5.69
#